data_AF-A0A6L5K248-F1
#
_entry.id   AF-A0A6L5K248-F1
#
_cell.length_a   1.000
_cell.length_b   1.000
_cell.length_c   1.000
_cell.angle_alpha   90.00
_cell.angle_beta   90.00
_cell.angle_gamma   90.00
#
_symmetry.space_group_name_H-M   'P 1'
#
loop_
_entity.id
_entity.type
_entity.pdbx_description
1 polymer ?
#
loop_
_entity_poly.entity_id
_entity_poly.type
_entity_poly.pdbx_seq_one_letter_code
_entity_poly.pdbx_strand_id
1 'polypeptide(L)'
;MRKDLRWKVILVLAVIVLAVFFSYPPSEKIHLGLDLKGGMHLVLEVITDDALSIETDQEILRLKDLLKREKLEYTTVSKEDIIRFSIQEINLDQEEEIKDLLDDYFKDWDYSITGNLVSFSLKPGAVNHLRDLSVRQARETIQNRVDELGLADPIIQRQGTGNRIIVELPGVENPDRIKNIIKTTALLEWKLVLGGPAPDRETLLRDFGGEVPSDPDLLLGSPHRKEL
;
A
#
# COMPACT_ATOMS: atom_id res chain seq x y z
N MET A 1 8.16 69.51 -30.44
CA MET A 1 7.53 68.35 -29.74
C MET A 1 7.96 67.05 -30.42
N ARG A 2 8.06 65.92 -29.69
CA ARG A 2 8.48 64.54 -30.10
C ARG A 2 9.89 64.07 -29.72
N LYS A 3 10.57 64.65 -28.71
CA LYS A 3 11.75 64.00 -28.09
C LYS A 3 11.35 62.88 -27.12
N ASP A 4 10.16 62.97 -26.50
CA ASP A 4 9.66 61.98 -25.52
C ASP A 4 9.20 60.64 -26.14
N LEU A 5 9.22 60.51 -27.47
CA LEU A 5 8.79 59.28 -28.14
C LEU A 5 9.97 58.34 -28.45
N ARG A 6 11.20 58.87 -28.60
CA ARG A 6 12.36 58.08 -29.04
C ARG A 6 12.80 57.05 -28.00
N TRP A 7 12.81 57.42 -26.71
CA TRP A 7 13.16 56.49 -25.64
C TRP A 7 12.13 55.36 -25.49
N LYS A 8 10.84 55.66 -25.70
CA LYS A 8 9.77 54.64 -25.71
C LYS A 8 9.94 53.65 -26.85
N VAL A 9 10.31 54.12 -28.04
CA VAL A 9 10.60 53.25 -29.18
C VAL A 9 11.80 52.33 -28.89
N ILE A 10 12.85 52.86 -28.26
CA ILE A 10 14.01 52.04 -27.86
C ILE A 10 13.60 50.99 -26.82
N LEU A 11 12.79 51.36 -25.83
CA LEU A 11 12.29 50.43 -24.82
C LEU A 11 11.42 49.34 -25.44
N VAL A 12 10.51 49.70 -26.35
CA VAL A 12 9.67 48.73 -27.07
C VAL A 12 10.53 47.77 -27.91
N LEU A 13 11.52 48.29 -28.64
CA LEU A 13 12.47 47.46 -29.39
C LEU A 13 13.27 46.54 -28.48
N ALA A 14 13.75 47.04 -27.33
CA ALA A 14 14.47 46.23 -26.35
C ALA A 14 13.59 45.11 -25.79
N VAL A 15 12.32 45.39 -25.47
CA VAL A 15 11.36 44.37 -25.00
C VAL A 15 11.07 43.34 -26.09
N ILE A 16 10.92 43.76 -27.35
CA ILE A 16 10.69 42.83 -28.47
C ILE A 16 11.91 41.93 -28.68
N VAL A 17 13.11 42.50 -28.68
CA VAL A 17 14.36 41.73 -28.82
C VAL A 17 14.53 40.77 -27.65
N LEU A 18 14.24 41.21 -26.43
CA LEU A 18 14.29 40.38 -25.23
C LEU A 18 13.26 39.24 -25.31
N ALA A 19 12.03 39.52 -25.74
CA ALA A 19 10.99 38.51 -25.92
C ALA A 19 11.35 37.48 -26.99
N VAL A 20 11.88 37.92 -28.14
CA VAL A 20 12.36 37.01 -29.20
C VAL A 20 13.55 36.18 -28.72
N PHE A 21 14.46 36.78 -27.95
CA PHE A 21 15.60 36.09 -27.36
C PHE A 21 15.20 35.05 -26.32
N PHE A 22 14.21 35.31 -25.46
CA PHE A 22 13.69 34.31 -24.52
C PHE A 22 12.79 33.25 -25.20
N SER A 23 12.18 33.59 -26.33
CA SER A 23 11.32 32.67 -27.09
C SER A 23 12.11 31.72 -28.00
N TYR A 24 13.39 31.99 -28.27
CA TYR A 24 14.22 31.21 -29.19
C TYR A 24 15.59 30.85 -28.60
N PRO A 25 16.01 29.57 -28.60
CA PRO A 25 15.41 28.43 -29.29
C PRO A 25 14.31 27.72 -28.47
N PRO A 26 13.20 27.27 -29.09
CA PRO A 26 12.13 26.52 -28.43
C PRO A 26 12.54 25.06 -28.19
N SER A 27 13.64 24.86 -27.44
CA SER A 27 14.18 23.53 -27.14
C SER A 27 13.38 22.79 -26.07
N GLU A 28 12.51 23.48 -25.33
CA GLU A 28 11.56 22.83 -24.42
C GLU A 28 10.27 22.55 -25.19
N LYS A 29 10.11 21.30 -25.62
CA LYS A 29 8.85 20.80 -26.21
C LYS A 29 7.73 21.10 -25.21
N ILE A 30 6.77 21.93 -25.61
CA ILE A 30 5.56 22.19 -24.81
C ILE A 30 4.99 20.84 -24.36
N HIS A 31 4.78 20.69 -23.05
CA HIS A 31 4.19 19.47 -22.48
C HIS A 31 2.73 19.35 -22.96
N LEU A 32 2.54 18.57 -24.00
CA LEU A 32 1.21 18.24 -24.51
C LEU A 32 0.54 17.30 -23.50
N GLY A 33 -0.56 17.73 -22.90
CA GLY A 33 -1.37 16.91 -22.01
C GLY A 33 -2.11 15.78 -22.74
N LEU A 34 -2.87 14.99 -21.98
CA LEU A 34 -3.63 13.84 -22.47
C LEU A 34 -4.54 14.18 -23.67
N ASP A 35 -5.17 15.35 -23.65
CA ASP A 35 -6.10 15.81 -24.69
C ASP A 35 -5.42 16.02 -26.06
N LEU A 36 -4.11 16.33 -26.06
CA LEU A 36 -3.36 16.63 -27.27
C LEU A 36 -2.49 15.46 -27.76
N LYS A 37 -2.00 14.60 -26.86
CA LYS A 37 -1.19 13.42 -27.20
C LYS A 37 -1.99 12.11 -27.28
N GLY A 38 -3.23 12.11 -26.79
CA GLY A 38 -3.95 10.87 -26.49
C GLY A 38 -3.29 10.10 -25.34
N GLY A 39 -3.95 9.06 -24.85
CA GLY A 39 -3.43 8.22 -23.76
C GLY A 39 -4.54 7.63 -22.90
N MET A 40 -4.24 7.44 -21.61
CA MET A 40 -5.13 6.79 -20.65
C MET A 40 -5.27 7.61 -19.36
N HIS A 41 -6.51 7.80 -18.89
CA HIS A 41 -6.84 8.35 -17.57
C HIS A 41 -7.55 7.27 -16.75
N LEU A 42 -7.01 6.95 -15.57
CA LEU A 42 -7.59 5.97 -14.65
C LEU A 42 -7.84 6.62 -13.29
N VAL A 43 -8.94 6.22 -12.67
CA VAL A 43 -9.21 6.45 -11.25
C VAL A 43 -9.22 5.09 -10.57
N LEU A 44 -8.29 4.89 -9.65
CA LEU A 44 -8.10 3.65 -8.92
C LEU A 44 -8.46 3.87 -7.45
N GLU A 45 -9.12 2.90 -6.83
CA GLU A 45 -9.42 2.91 -5.39
C GLU A 45 -8.52 1.90 -4.69
N VAL A 46 -7.84 2.35 -3.64
CA VAL A 46 -6.93 1.53 -2.84
C VAL A 46 -7.76 0.79 -1.79
N ILE A 47 -7.65 -0.54 -1.79
CA ILE A 47 -8.26 -1.40 -0.78
C ILE A 47 -7.42 -1.29 0.48
N THR A 48 -7.81 -0.41 1.39
CA THR A 48 -7.08 -0.19 2.64
C THR A 48 -7.44 -1.17 3.75
N ASP A 49 -8.56 -1.87 3.58
CA ASP A 49 -9.10 -2.76 4.61
C ASP A 49 -8.21 -4.00 4.78
N ASP A 50 -7.56 -4.45 3.71
CA ASP A 50 -6.55 -5.52 3.76
C ASP A 50 -5.37 -5.14 4.66
N ALA A 51 -4.91 -3.88 4.59
CA ALA A 51 -3.81 -3.40 5.43
C ALA A 51 -4.22 -3.35 6.92
N LEU A 52 -5.46 -2.94 7.22
CA LEU A 52 -6.00 -2.96 8.59
C LEU A 52 -6.15 -4.40 9.10
N SER A 53 -6.60 -5.29 8.23
CA SER A 53 -6.73 -6.72 8.52
C SER A 53 -5.37 -7.34 8.85
N ILE A 54 -4.34 -7.07 8.03
CA ILE A 54 -2.98 -7.57 8.24
C ILE A 54 -2.39 -7.02 9.55
N GLU A 55 -2.57 -5.72 9.83
CA GLU A 55 -2.12 -5.13 11.10
C GLU A 55 -2.78 -5.84 12.29
N THR A 56 -4.08 -6.07 12.22
CA THR A 56 -4.81 -6.80 13.27
C THR A 56 -4.29 -8.22 13.44
N ASP A 57 -4.01 -8.94 12.34
CA ASP A 57 -3.48 -10.30 12.40
C ASP A 57 -2.07 -10.34 13.02
N GLN A 58 -1.22 -9.38 12.67
CA GLN A 58 0.11 -9.24 13.27
C GLN A 58 0.02 -8.92 14.76
N GLU A 59 -0.90 -8.06 15.18
CA GLU A 59 -1.09 -7.71 16.58
C GLU A 59 -1.64 -8.88 17.41
N ILE A 60 -2.54 -9.68 16.85
CA ILE A 60 -2.97 -10.93 17.49
C ILE A 60 -1.78 -11.87 17.74
N LEU A 61 -0.85 -11.98 16.79
CA LEU A 61 0.36 -12.80 16.95
C LEU A 61 1.29 -12.23 18.03
N ARG A 62 1.56 -10.92 17.99
CA ARG A 62 2.38 -10.22 19.01
C ARG A 62 1.81 -10.40 20.41
N LEU A 63 0.49 -10.27 20.54
CA LEU A 63 -0.20 -10.49 21.80
C LEU A 63 -0.06 -11.93 22.29
N LYS A 64 -0.30 -12.93 21.43
CA LYS A 64 -0.13 -14.35 21.81
C LYS A 64 1.27 -14.65 22.31
N ASP A 65 2.29 -14.15 21.62
CA ASP A 65 3.69 -14.32 22.01
C ASP A 65 3.99 -13.66 23.36
N LEU A 66 3.45 -12.47 23.58
CA LEU A 66 3.63 -11.73 24.83
C LEU A 66 2.91 -12.40 26.01
N LEU A 67 1.66 -12.86 25.85
CA LEU A 67 0.93 -13.59 26.90
C LEU A 67 1.67 -14.87 27.28
N LYS A 68 2.23 -15.58 26.29
CA LYS A 68 3.04 -16.78 26.51
C LYS A 68 4.33 -16.47 27.28
N ARG A 69 4.98 -15.34 27.01
CA ARG A 69 6.21 -14.92 27.69
C ARG A 69 5.95 -14.58 29.16
N GLU A 70 4.87 -13.88 29.45
CA GLU A 70 4.47 -13.51 30.82
C GLU A 70 3.75 -14.66 31.56
N LYS A 71 3.58 -15.83 30.90
CA LYS A 71 2.90 -17.02 31.45
C LYS A 71 1.46 -16.76 31.89
N LEU A 72 0.79 -15.84 31.20
CA LEU A 72 -0.63 -15.56 31.42
C LEU A 72 -1.47 -16.63 30.72
N GLU A 73 -2.38 -17.25 31.47
CA GLU A 73 -3.31 -18.24 30.92
C GLU A 73 -4.40 -17.53 30.11
N TYR A 74 -4.56 -17.95 28.85
CA TYR A 74 -5.63 -17.52 27.96
C TYR A 74 -6.14 -18.72 27.15
N THR A 75 -7.44 -18.77 26.88
CA THR A 75 -8.04 -19.88 26.13
C THR A 75 -8.01 -19.63 24.62
N THR A 76 -8.48 -18.47 24.18
CA THR A 76 -8.58 -18.16 22.75
C THR A 76 -8.41 -16.67 22.50
N VAL A 77 -7.62 -16.34 21.48
CA VAL A 77 -7.59 -15.01 20.87
C VAL A 77 -8.21 -15.13 19.49
N SER A 78 -9.30 -14.40 19.26
CA SER A 78 -10.06 -14.43 18.01
C SER A 78 -10.19 -13.06 17.39
N LYS A 79 -10.02 -12.97 16.07
CA LYS A 79 -10.35 -11.79 15.30
C LYS A 79 -11.86 -11.68 15.14
N GLU A 80 -12.43 -10.54 15.49
CA GLU A 80 -13.86 -10.26 15.34
C GLU A 80 -14.14 -9.48 14.07
N ASP A 81 -13.25 -8.56 13.72
CA ASP A 81 -13.38 -7.63 12.59
C ASP A 81 -11.98 -7.23 12.06
N ILE A 82 -11.93 -6.46 10.98
CA ILE A 82 -10.68 -5.95 10.40
C ILE A 82 -9.93 -4.96 11.31
N ILE A 83 -10.55 -4.47 12.38
CA ILE A 83 -9.98 -3.55 13.37
C ILE A 83 -10.27 -3.96 14.82
N ARG A 84 -10.84 -5.15 15.04
CA ARG A 84 -11.23 -5.64 16.36
C ARG A 84 -10.87 -7.10 16.55
N PHE A 85 -10.39 -7.40 17.75
CA PHE A 85 -10.14 -8.76 18.20
C PHE A 85 -10.41 -8.86 19.70
N SER A 86 -10.57 -10.08 20.19
CA SER A 86 -10.82 -10.32 21.61
C SER A 86 -10.06 -11.51 22.15
N ILE A 87 -9.85 -11.48 23.45
CA ILE A 87 -9.28 -12.56 24.24
C ILE A 87 -10.35 -13.06 25.19
N GLN A 88 -10.60 -14.36 25.15
CA GLN A 88 -11.51 -15.03 26.07
C GLN A 88 -10.75 -15.69 27.21
N GLU A 89 -11.38 -15.67 28.37
CA GLU A 89 -10.98 -16.40 29.58
C GLU A 89 -9.62 -16.00 30.15
N ILE A 90 -9.32 -14.70 30.16
CA ILE A 90 -8.12 -14.19 30.87
C ILE A 90 -8.28 -14.37 32.37
N ASN A 91 -7.24 -14.85 33.06
CA ASN A 91 -7.24 -14.80 34.53
C ASN A 91 -7.08 -13.34 35.01
N LEU A 92 -8.12 -12.81 35.69
CA LEU A 92 -8.17 -11.44 36.21
C LEU A 92 -7.43 -11.24 37.54
N ASP A 93 -6.81 -12.28 38.11
CA ASP A 93 -6.05 -12.19 39.37
C ASP A 93 -4.88 -11.18 39.26
N GLN A 94 -4.46 -10.82 38.04
CA GLN A 94 -3.40 -9.86 37.73
C GLN A 94 -3.88 -8.72 36.82
N GLU A 95 -5.10 -8.22 37.01
CA GLU A 95 -5.70 -7.17 36.15
C GLU A 95 -4.81 -5.91 36.01
N GLU A 96 -4.15 -5.47 37.09
CA GLU A 96 -3.28 -4.29 37.08
C GLU A 96 -2.02 -4.51 36.22
N GLU A 97 -1.38 -5.67 36.35
CA GLU A 97 -0.20 -6.05 35.55
C GLU A 97 -0.54 -6.22 34.06
N ILE A 98 -1.73 -6.75 33.77
CA ILE A 98 -2.25 -6.83 32.40
C ILE A 98 -2.48 -5.44 31.82
N LYS A 99 -3.09 -4.51 32.58
CA LYS A 99 -3.31 -3.13 32.12
C LYS A 99 -2.01 -2.42 31.82
N ASP A 100 -1.05 -2.47 32.74
CA ASP A 100 0.27 -1.85 32.55
C ASP A 100 0.96 -2.38 31.29
N LEU A 101 0.89 -3.70 31.08
CA LEU A 101 1.40 -4.33 29.88
C LEU A 101 0.67 -3.85 28.62
N LEU A 102 -0.67 -3.79 28.64
CA LEU A 102 -1.43 -3.39 27.46
C LEU A 102 -1.17 -1.92 27.11
N ASP A 103 -1.06 -1.05 28.10
CA ASP A 103 -0.76 0.37 27.92
C ASP A 103 0.65 0.58 27.33
N ASP A 104 1.62 -0.26 27.69
CA ASP A 104 2.99 -0.17 27.18
C ASP A 104 3.13 -0.66 25.73
N TYR A 105 2.47 -1.77 25.38
CA TYR A 105 2.66 -2.43 24.08
C TYR A 105 1.58 -2.08 23.04
N PHE A 106 0.35 -1.74 23.45
CA PHE A 106 -0.80 -1.57 22.55
C PHE A 106 -1.27 -0.11 22.47
N LYS A 107 -0.31 0.82 22.30
CA LYS A 107 -0.60 2.28 22.28
C LYS A 107 -1.55 2.73 21.19
N ASP A 108 -1.62 2.03 20.08
CA ASP A 108 -2.52 2.33 18.96
C ASP A 108 -3.90 1.68 19.07
N TRP A 109 -4.14 0.91 20.14
CA TRP A 109 -5.39 0.21 20.40
C TRP A 109 -6.07 0.74 21.65
N ASP A 110 -7.39 0.77 21.63
CA ASP A 110 -8.22 0.89 22.82
C ASP A 110 -8.62 -0.53 23.25
N TYR A 111 -8.70 -0.78 24.55
CA TYR A 111 -9.17 -2.05 25.09
C TYR A 111 -10.25 -1.84 26.15
N SER A 112 -11.13 -2.82 26.29
CA SER A 112 -12.15 -2.86 27.33
C SER A 112 -12.22 -4.25 27.95
N ILE A 113 -12.20 -4.30 29.28
CA ILE A 113 -12.31 -5.54 30.05
C ILE A 113 -13.73 -5.65 30.58
N THR A 114 -14.45 -6.72 30.22
CA THR A 114 -15.82 -7.01 30.70
C THR A 114 -15.85 -8.45 31.21
N GLY A 115 -15.70 -8.62 32.53
CA GLY A 115 -15.50 -9.96 33.10
C GLY A 115 -14.25 -10.60 32.51
N ASN A 116 -14.36 -11.83 32.03
CA ASN A 116 -13.24 -12.59 31.44
C ASN A 116 -12.98 -12.30 29.95
N LEU A 117 -13.64 -11.30 29.37
CA LEU A 117 -13.46 -10.91 27.97
C LEU A 117 -12.69 -9.59 27.89
N VAL A 118 -11.59 -9.59 27.15
CA VAL A 118 -10.86 -8.37 26.79
C VAL A 118 -11.05 -8.12 25.31
N SER A 119 -11.73 -7.03 24.96
CA SER A 119 -11.96 -6.61 23.58
C SER A 119 -11.00 -5.48 23.22
N PHE A 120 -10.39 -5.58 22.05
CA PHE A 120 -9.48 -4.59 21.48
C PHE A 120 -10.10 -3.96 20.24
N SER A 121 -9.89 -2.66 20.09
CA SER A 121 -10.31 -1.89 18.92
C SER A 121 -9.21 -0.92 18.52
N LEU A 122 -8.85 -0.91 17.23
CA LEU A 122 -7.84 0.01 16.72
C LEU A 122 -8.33 1.46 16.84
N LYS A 123 -7.46 2.37 17.31
CA LYS A 123 -7.81 3.79 17.49
C LYS A 123 -8.12 4.45 16.14
N PRO A 124 -9.06 5.41 16.06
CA PRO A 124 -9.38 6.11 14.82
C PRO A 124 -8.16 6.82 14.18
N GLY A 125 -7.23 7.32 15.00
CA GLY A 125 -5.99 7.93 14.53
C GLY A 125 -5.08 6.92 13.80
N ALA A 126 -4.90 5.74 14.38
CA ALA A 126 -4.13 4.66 13.79
C ALA A 126 -4.78 4.14 12.50
N VAL A 127 -6.11 3.94 12.49
CA VAL A 127 -6.86 3.56 11.29
C VAL A 127 -6.61 4.55 10.14
N ASN A 128 -6.74 5.86 10.39
CA ASN A 128 -6.51 6.87 9.37
C ASN A 128 -5.06 6.89 8.90
N HIS A 129 -4.10 6.70 9.81
CA HIS A 129 -2.69 6.63 9.50
C HIS A 129 -2.34 5.42 8.60
N LEU A 130 -2.84 4.23 8.93
CA LEU A 130 -2.66 3.00 8.14
C LEU A 130 -3.30 3.12 6.75
N ARG A 131 -4.49 3.72 6.65
CA ARG A 131 -5.13 4.01 5.35
C ARG A 131 -4.28 4.95 4.50
N ASP A 132 -3.77 6.01 5.10
CA ASP A 132 -2.93 7.01 4.45
C ASP A 132 -1.58 6.43 3.98
N LEU A 133 -0.94 5.60 4.82
CA LEU A 133 0.23 4.81 4.45
C LEU A 133 -0.05 3.89 3.27
N SER A 134 -1.18 3.18 3.30
CA SER A 134 -1.58 2.26 2.22
C SER A 134 -1.74 2.98 0.88
N VAL A 135 -2.36 4.17 0.88
CA VAL A 135 -2.51 4.99 -0.33
C VAL A 135 -1.16 5.49 -0.84
N ARG A 136 -0.26 5.93 0.05
CA ARG A 136 1.11 6.32 -0.34
C ARG A 136 1.88 5.16 -0.97
N GLN A 137 1.86 3.99 -0.34
CA GLN A 137 2.54 2.79 -0.82
C GLN A 137 1.99 2.35 -2.18
N ALA A 138 0.67 2.40 -2.36
CA ALA A 138 0.03 2.08 -3.62
C ALA A 138 0.47 3.07 -4.72
N ARG A 139 0.52 4.37 -4.42
CA ARG A 139 1.00 5.41 -5.35
C ARG A 139 2.44 5.16 -5.79
N GLU A 140 3.33 4.85 -4.86
CA GLU A 140 4.74 4.53 -5.15
C GLU A 140 4.88 3.26 -5.98
N THR A 141 4.10 2.23 -5.65
CA THR A 141 4.07 0.98 -6.43
C THR A 141 3.61 1.24 -7.87
N ILE A 142 2.58 2.05 -8.07
CA ILE A 142 2.10 2.42 -9.41
C ILE A 142 3.17 3.23 -10.14
N GLN A 143 3.83 4.19 -9.46
CA GLN A 143 4.92 4.98 -10.03
C GLN A 143 6.03 4.08 -10.56
N ASN A 144 6.56 3.18 -9.73
CA ASN A 144 7.65 2.28 -10.11
C ASN A 144 7.27 1.42 -11.33
N ARG A 145 6.04 0.88 -11.36
CA ARG A 145 5.55 0.08 -12.50
C ARG A 145 5.42 0.88 -13.79
N VAL A 146 5.00 2.13 -13.68
CA VAL A 146 4.88 3.01 -14.84
C VAL A 146 6.25 3.43 -15.34
N ASP A 147 7.20 3.68 -14.44
CA ASP A 147 8.59 3.99 -14.79
C ASP A 147 9.26 2.82 -15.53
N GLU A 148 8.98 1.57 -15.13
CA GLU A 148 9.42 0.35 -15.83
C GLU A 148 8.89 0.25 -17.28
N LEU A 149 7.77 0.92 -17.60
CA LEU A 149 7.24 0.97 -18.95
C LEU A 149 7.94 1.99 -19.86
N GLY A 150 8.82 2.82 -19.31
CA GLY A 150 9.53 3.86 -20.06
C GLY A 150 8.62 4.97 -20.60
N LEU A 151 7.46 5.18 -19.96
CA LEU A 151 6.54 6.25 -20.35
C LEU A 151 7.10 7.61 -19.93
N ALA A 152 7.03 8.57 -20.85
CA ALA A 152 7.41 9.95 -20.55
C ALA A 152 6.26 10.66 -19.81
N ASP A 153 6.59 11.34 -18.72
CA ASP A 153 5.73 12.27 -17.98
C ASP A 153 4.39 11.70 -17.46
N PRO A 154 4.38 10.58 -16.70
CA PRO A 154 3.16 10.10 -16.06
C PRO A 154 2.72 11.01 -14.91
N ILE A 155 1.41 11.19 -14.74
CA ILE A 155 0.82 11.92 -13.60
C ILE A 155 0.15 10.91 -12.68
N ILE A 156 0.69 10.73 -11.47
CA ILE A 156 0.17 9.79 -10.47
C ILE A 156 -0.06 10.54 -9.16
N GLN A 157 -1.31 10.80 -8.83
CA GLN A 157 -1.67 11.68 -7.72
C GLN A 157 -2.85 11.14 -6.91
N ARG A 158 -2.89 11.44 -5.61
CA ARG A 158 -4.04 11.13 -4.77
C ARG A 158 -5.19 12.09 -5.09
N GLN A 159 -6.40 11.55 -5.22
CA GLN A 159 -7.62 12.33 -5.43
C GLN A 159 -8.19 12.80 -4.10
N GLY A 160 -7.94 14.06 -3.75
CA GLY A 160 -8.45 14.67 -2.52
C GLY A 160 -7.95 13.94 -1.26
N THR A 161 -8.82 13.82 -0.26
CA THR A 161 -8.51 13.16 1.03
C THR A 161 -8.91 11.68 1.08
N GLY A 162 -9.54 11.15 0.02
CA GLY A 162 -10.03 9.77 -0.02
C GLY A 162 -8.93 8.74 -0.35
N ASN A 163 -9.34 7.50 -0.64
CA ASN A 163 -8.43 6.39 -0.97
C ASN A 163 -8.25 6.21 -2.49
N ARG A 164 -8.48 7.28 -3.26
CA ARG A 164 -8.44 7.22 -4.73
C ARG A 164 -7.14 7.81 -5.28
N ILE A 165 -6.63 7.20 -6.34
CA ILE A 165 -5.43 7.62 -7.06
C ILE A 165 -5.82 7.86 -8.51
N ILE A 166 -5.50 9.04 -9.02
CA ILE A 166 -5.60 9.41 -10.44
C ILE A 166 -4.26 9.06 -11.09
N VAL A 167 -4.35 8.36 -12.22
CA VAL A 167 -3.22 7.97 -13.05
C VAL A 167 -3.48 8.45 -14.47
N GLU A 168 -2.62 9.33 -14.98
CA GLU A 168 -2.68 9.82 -16.36
C GLU A 168 -1.39 9.46 -17.08
N LEU A 169 -1.54 8.72 -18.18
CA LEU A 169 -0.44 8.20 -18.97
C LEU A 169 -0.59 8.68 -20.41
N PRO A 170 0.11 9.76 -20.80
CA PRO A 170 0.07 10.26 -22.17
C PRO A 170 0.86 9.34 -23.12
N GLY A 171 0.41 9.22 -24.37
CA GLY A 171 1.13 8.48 -25.41
C GLY A 171 1.16 6.96 -25.24
N VAL A 172 0.21 6.39 -24.48
CA VAL A 172 0.09 4.94 -24.30
C VAL A 172 -0.43 4.27 -25.57
N GLU A 173 0.33 3.30 -26.10
CA GLU A 173 -0.06 2.51 -27.28
C GLU A 173 -1.10 1.41 -26.96
N ASN A 174 -0.95 0.73 -25.82
CA ASN A 174 -1.83 -0.37 -25.41
C ASN A 174 -2.36 -0.18 -23.97
N PRO A 175 -3.54 0.46 -23.81
CA PRO A 175 -4.15 0.72 -22.50
C PRO A 175 -4.46 -0.55 -21.69
N ASP A 176 -4.88 -1.63 -22.34
CA ASP A 176 -5.27 -2.87 -21.66
C ASP A 176 -4.07 -3.57 -21.01
N ARG A 177 -2.93 -3.59 -21.69
CA ARG A 177 -1.68 -4.12 -21.12
C ARG A 177 -1.28 -3.37 -19.85
N ILE A 178 -1.34 -2.03 -19.89
CA ILE A 178 -0.96 -1.19 -18.75
C ILE A 178 -1.95 -1.36 -17.60
N LYS A 179 -3.24 -1.38 -17.89
CA LYS A 179 -4.28 -1.65 -16.89
C LYS A 179 -4.03 -2.96 -16.16
N ASN A 180 -3.61 -4.02 -16.86
CA ASN A 180 -3.27 -5.29 -16.23
C ASN A 180 -2.04 -5.17 -15.32
N ILE A 181 -0.97 -4.53 -15.79
CA ILE A 181 0.26 -4.32 -14.99
C ILE A 181 -0.02 -3.52 -13.73
N ILE A 182 -0.85 -2.47 -13.81
CA ILE A 182 -1.22 -1.65 -12.66
C ILE A 182 -2.14 -2.41 -11.69
N LYS A 183 -3.07 -3.23 -12.20
CA LYS A 183 -4.03 -3.97 -11.37
C LYS A 183 -3.45 -5.18 -10.65
N THR A 184 -2.36 -5.78 -11.14
CA THR A 184 -1.79 -6.97 -10.51
C THR A 184 -1.31 -6.64 -9.09
N THR A 185 -1.96 -7.15 -8.05
CA THR A 185 -1.48 -7.00 -6.67
C THR A 185 -0.19 -7.79 -6.50
N ALA A 186 0.93 -7.11 -6.22
CA ALA A 186 2.20 -7.77 -5.92
C ALA A 186 2.32 -7.91 -4.40
N LEU A 187 1.55 -8.84 -3.83
CA LEU A 187 1.68 -9.18 -2.41
C LEU A 187 2.85 -10.15 -2.25
N LEU A 188 3.91 -9.70 -1.57
CA LEU A 188 5.04 -10.54 -1.20
C LEU A 188 4.85 -11.02 0.23
N GLU A 189 4.67 -12.31 0.41
CA GLU A 189 4.61 -12.95 1.73
C GLU A 189 5.79 -13.89 1.92
N TRP A 190 6.37 -13.87 3.11
CA TRP A 190 7.35 -14.86 3.54
C TRP A 190 6.61 -15.89 4.38
N LYS A 191 6.41 -17.09 3.84
CA LYS A 191 5.78 -18.21 4.55
C LYS A 191 6.83 -19.27 4.88
N LEU A 192 6.67 -19.92 6.03
CA LEU A 192 7.52 -21.06 6.39
C LEU A 192 7.13 -22.27 5.54
N VAL A 193 8.12 -22.95 4.98
CA VAL A 193 7.91 -24.15 4.16
C VAL A 193 7.89 -25.37 5.06
N LEU A 194 6.76 -26.07 5.14
CA LEU A 194 6.60 -27.30 5.93
C LEU A 194 6.98 -28.56 5.17
N GLY A 195 6.93 -28.55 3.84
CA GLY A 195 7.25 -29.70 3.01
C GLY A 195 7.49 -29.34 1.54
N GLY A 196 8.17 -30.23 0.82
CA GLY A 196 8.57 -30.05 -0.59
C GLY A 196 10.02 -29.58 -0.75
N PRO A 197 10.49 -29.35 -1.99
CA PRO A 197 9.78 -29.48 -3.27
C PRO A 197 9.51 -30.95 -3.64
N ALA A 198 8.34 -31.21 -4.24
CA ALA A 198 7.95 -32.53 -4.73
C ALA A 198 7.51 -32.45 -6.21
N PRO A 199 7.70 -33.53 -6.99
CA PRO A 199 7.32 -33.55 -8.41
C PRO A 199 5.81 -33.48 -8.64
N ASP A 200 5.02 -33.96 -7.68
CA ASP A 200 3.56 -34.01 -7.76
C ASP A 200 2.93 -33.91 -6.37
N ARG A 201 1.62 -33.61 -6.35
CA ARG A 201 0.83 -33.43 -5.13
C ARG A 201 0.76 -34.70 -4.28
N GLU A 202 0.66 -35.88 -4.89
CA GLU A 202 0.53 -37.13 -4.14
C GLU A 202 1.81 -37.44 -3.37
N THR A 203 2.97 -37.23 -4.01
CA THR A 203 4.28 -37.39 -3.38
C THR A 203 4.46 -36.44 -2.20
N LEU A 204 4.03 -35.18 -2.32
CA LEU A 204 4.12 -34.21 -1.22
C LEU A 204 3.23 -34.57 -0.03
N LEU A 205 2.02 -35.08 -0.30
CA LEU A 205 1.03 -35.34 0.76
C LEU A 205 1.24 -36.67 1.48
N ARG A 206 2.10 -37.57 0.98
CA ARG A 206 2.43 -38.83 1.68
C ARG A 206 2.96 -38.57 3.09
N ASP A 207 3.79 -37.55 3.25
CA ASP A 207 4.38 -37.18 4.54
C ASP A 207 3.35 -36.58 5.51
N PHE A 208 2.18 -36.19 5.00
CA PHE A 208 1.05 -35.63 5.75
C PHE A 208 -0.16 -36.56 5.81
N GLY A 209 0.01 -37.86 5.54
CA GLY A 209 -1.08 -38.83 5.61
C GLY A 209 -2.09 -38.77 4.45
N GLY A 210 -1.74 -38.09 3.36
CA GLY A 210 -2.55 -37.99 2.13
C GLY A 210 -3.48 -36.79 2.06
N GLU A 211 -3.57 -35.98 3.11
CA GLU A 211 -4.42 -34.78 3.17
C GLU A 211 -3.59 -33.50 3.34
N VAL A 212 -4.12 -32.38 2.83
CA VAL A 212 -3.53 -31.07 3.06
C VAL A 212 -3.87 -30.66 4.49
N PRO A 213 -2.88 -30.36 5.36
CA PRO A 213 -3.19 -29.91 6.71
C PRO A 213 -4.00 -28.61 6.68
N SER A 214 -4.85 -28.37 7.68
CA SER A 214 -5.86 -27.29 7.66
C SER A 214 -5.31 -25.86 7.71
N ASP A 215 -4.03 -25.69 8.01
CA ASP A 215 -3.34 -24.41 8.21
C ASP A 215 -2.40 -24.03 7.04
N PRO A 216 -1.50 -24.91 6.54
CA PRO A 216 -0.62 -24.58 5.42
C PRO A 216 -1.28 -24.63 4.04
N ASP A 217 -0.95 -23.63 3.22
CA ASP A 217 -1.33 -23.58 1.81
C ASP A 217 -0.46 -24.48 0.93
N LEU A 218 -1.09 -25.18 -0.03
CA LEU A 218 -0.37 -25.89 -1.09
C LEU A 218 0.00 -24.93 -2.23
N LEU A 219 1.29 -24.67 -2.42
CA LEU A 219 1.79 -23.82 -3.50
C LEU A 219 2.35 -24.63 -4.67
N LEU A 220 1.91 -24.33 -5.89
CA LEU A 220 2.47 -24.91 -7.10
C LEU A 220 3.74 -24.15 -7.49
N GLY A 221 4.86 -24.87 -7.57
CA GLY A 221 6.11 -24.31 -8.10
C GLY A 221 5.94 -23.90 -9.56
N SER A 222 6.43 -22.70 -9.91
CA SER A 222 6.48 -22.25 -11.31
C SER A 222 7.80 -22.71 -11.96
N PRO A 223 7.79 -23.67 -12.91
CA PRO A 223 9.01 -24.29 -13.45
C PRO A 223 9.85 -23.35 -14.35
N HIS A 224 9.50 -22.08 -14.49
CA HIS A 224 10.10 -21.17 -15.47
C HIS A 224 11.14 -20.18 -14.93
N ARG A 225 11.56 -20.29 -13.65
CA ARG A 225 12.70 -19.48 -13.17
C ARG A 225 14.01 -20.20 -13.52
N LYS A 226 14.52 -19.98 -14.74
CA LYS A 226 15.95 -20.17 -15.01
C LYS A 226 16.70 -19.18 -14.12
N GLU A 227 17.59 -19.70 -13.30
CA GLU A 227 18.50 -18.93 -12.45
C GLU A 227 19.27 -17.91 -13.31
N LEU A 228 19.36 -16.67 -12.81
CA LEU A 228 20.35 -15.68 -13.23
C LEU A 228 21.55 -15.82 -12.31
#